data_AF-A0AAP8N617-F1
#
_entry.id   AF-A0AAP8N617-F1
#
_cell.length_a   1.000
_cell.length_b   1.000
_cell.length_c   1.000
_cell.angle_alpha   90.00
_cell.angle_beta   90.00
_cell.angle_gamma   90.00
#
_symmetry.space_group_name_H-M   'P 1'
#
loop_
_entity.id
_entity.type
_entity.pdbx_description
1 polymer ?
#
loop_
_entity_poly.entity_id
_entity_poly.type
_entity_poly.pdbx_seq_one_letter_code
_entity_poly.pdbx_strand_id
1 'polypeptide(L)'
;IAMFIAVTAIAVLLSLLINVLMRPLTTMGRAMQDIAQGEGDLTRRLVVESKDEFGELGGSFNQFVERIHASICEVSSATRQVHD
;
A
#
# COMPACT_ATOMS: atom_id res chain seq x y z
N ILE A 1 -38.24 2.47 -20.17
CA ILE A 1 -38.05 3.12 -18.85
C ILE A 1 -37.44 2.14 -17.85
N ALA A 2 -38.06 1.00 -17.55
CA ALA A 2 -37.50 0.00 -16.63
C ALA A 2 -36.07 -0.47 -16.99
N MET A 3 -35.80 -0.72 -18.28
CA MET A 3 -34.45 -1.07 -18.76
C MET A 3 -33.41 0.03 -18.47
N PHE A 4 -33.74 1.30 -18.72
CA PHE A 4 -32.85 2.41 -18.43
C PHE A 4 -32.56 2.54 -16.93
N ILE A 5 -33.59 2.42 -16.09
CA ILE A 5 -33.43 2.43 -14.63
C ILE A 5 -32.52 1.29 -14.17
N ALA A 6 -32.71 0.07 -14.69
CA ALA A 6 -31.89 -1.07 -14.33
C ALA A 6 -30.42 -0.88 -14.74
N VAL A 7 -30.16 -0.38 -15.96
CA VAL A 7 -28.79 -0.09 -16.43
C VAL A 7 -28.13 0.96 -15.56
N THR A 8 -28.83 2.06 -15.24
CA THR A 8 -28.29 3.11 -14.37
C THR A 8 -28.03 2.58 -12.95
N ALA A 9 -28.93 1.77 -12.39
CA ALA A 9 -28.75 1.19 -11.07
C ALA A 9 -27.53 0.24 -11.02
N ILE A 10 -27.36 -0.61 -12.04
CA ILE A 10 -26.21 -1.52 -12.14
C ILE A 10 -24.91 -0.71 -12.27
N ALA A 11 -24.89 0.33 -13.12
CA ALA A 11 -23.72 1.18 -13.28
C ALA A 11 -23.31 1.84 -11.96
N VAL A 12 -24.27 2.39 -11.20
CA VAL A 12 -24.01 3.00 -9.88
C VAL A 12 -23.47 1.95 -8.90
N LEU A 13 -24.07 0.77 -8.83
CA LEU A 13 -23.61 -0.31 -7.94
C LEU A 13 -22.19 -0.77 -8.29
N LEU A 14 -21.86 -0.91 -9.57
CA LEU A 14 -20.52 -1.27 -10.02
C LEU A 14 -19.50 -0.17 -9.67
N SER A 15 -19.84 1.11 -9.87
CA SER A 15 -18.97 2.22 -9.47
C SER A 15 -18.68 2.23 -7.96
N LEU A 16 -19.69 1.96 -7.13
CA LEU A 16 -19.52 1.85 -5.68
C LEU A 16 -18.62 0.66 -5.31
N LEU A 17 -18.86 -0.50 -5.93
CA LEU A 17 -18.05 -1.70 -5.70
C LEU A 17 -16.57 -1.46 -6.07
N ILE A 18 -16.30 -0.87 -7.23
CA ILE A 18 -14.94 -0.54 -7.67
C ILE A 18 -14.25 0.39 -6.66
N ASN A 19 -14.95 1.42 -6.17
CA ASN A 19 -14.37 2.34 -5.18
C ASN A 19 -13.96 1.62 -3.88
N VAL A 20 -14.75 0.64 -3.43
CA VAL A 20 -14.41 -0.16 -2.25
C VAL A 20 -13.18 -1.03 -2.51
N LEU A 21 -13.14 -1.72 -3.66
CA LEU A 21 -12.03 -2.61 -4.02
C LEU A 21 -10.72 -1.87 -4.31
N MET A 22 -10.76 -0.63 -4.78
CA MET A 22 -9.56 0.17 -5.09
C MET A 22 -8.98 0.91 -3.86
N ARG A 23 -9.70 0.97 -2.75
CA ARG A 23 -9.25 1.68 -1.54
C ARG A 23 -7.94 1.12 -0.93
N PRO A 24 -7.73 -0.20 -0.84
CA PRO A 24 -6.45 -0.76 -0.38
C PRO A 24 -5.29 -0.40 -1.31
N LEU A 25 -5.49 -0.50 -2.62
CA LEU A 25 -4.47 -0.16 -3.64
C LEU A 25 -4.05 1.30 -3.57
N THR A 26 -5.01 2.22 -3.45
CA THR A 26 -4.69 3.66 -3.31
C THR A 26 -3.94 3.96 -2.02
N THR A 27 -4.23 3.23 -0.93
CA THR A 27 -3.52 3.36 0.34
C THR A 27 -2.07 2.87 0.23
N MET A 28 -1.86 1.70 -0.39
CA MET A 28 -0.53 1.17 -0.71
C MET A 28 0.27 2.13 -1.60
N GLY A 29 -0.35 2.65 -2.66
CA GLY A 29 0.28 3.58 -3.59
C GLY A 29 0.75 4.86 -2.91
N ARG A 30 -0.05 5.43 -1.99
CA ARG A 30 0.34 6.60 -1.19
C ARG A 30 1.52 6.29 -0.28
N ALA A 31 1.46 5.19 0.48
CA ALA A 31 2.57 4.79 1.35
C ALA A 31 3.88 4.57 0.55
N MET A 32 3.79 3.98 -0.64
CA MET A 32 4.94 3.81 -1.52
C MET A 32 5.48 5.14 -2.06
N GLN A 33 4.60 6.09 -2.38
CA GLN A 33 4.99 7.41 -2.81
C GLN A 33 5.69 8.20 -1.71
N ASP A 34 5.19 8.12 -0.47
CA ASP A 34 5.81 8.75 0.70
C ASP A 34 7.23 8.23 0.91
N ILE A 35 7.42 6.91 0.83
CA ILE A 35 8.76 6.27 0.89
C ILE A 35 9.67 6.75 -0.24
N ALA A 36 9.16 6.78 -1.47
CA ALA A 36 9.95 7.19 -2.63
C ALA A 36 10.40 8.67 -2.59
N GLN A 37 9.63 9.53 -1.92
CA GLN A 37 9.97 10.94 -1.73
C GLN A 37 10.98 11.16 -0.59
N GLY A 38 11.34 10.12 0.16
CA GLY A 38 12.27 10.22 1.30
C GLY A 38 11.64 10.75 2.59
N GLU A 39 10.34 11.06 2.57
CA GLU A 39 9.57 11.48 3.75
C GLU A 39 8.86 10.32 4.46
N GLY A 40 8.89 9.13 3.85
CA GLY A 40 8.22 7.94 4.36
C GLY A 40 8.91 7.38 5.60
N ASP A 41 8.20 7.41 6.72
CA ASP A 41 8.56 6.68 7.94
C ASP A 41 8.54 5.17 7.67
N LEU A 42 9.73 4.60 7.43
CA LEU A 42 9.94 3.18 7.19
C LEU A 42 9.62 2.30 8.40
N THR A 43 9.25 2.86 9.56
CA THR A 43 8.75 2.10 10.70
C THR A 43 7.23 1.87 10.62
N ARG A 44 6.52 2.64 9.79
CA ARG A 44 5.09 2.42 9.55
C ARG A 44 4.86 1.20 8.67
N ARG A 45 3.81 0.45 9.02
CA ARG A 45 3.36 -0.74 8.29
C ARG A 45 1.92 -0.51 7.86
N LEU A 46 1.56 -1.01 6.68
CA LEU A 46 0.18 -1.04 6.26
C LEU A 46 -0.60 -1.99 7.15
N VAL A 47 -1.79 -1.55 7.58
CA VAL A 47 -2.72 -2.41 8.31
C VAL A 47 -3.35 -3.38 7.31
N VAL A 48 -3.09 -4.67 7.50
CA VAL A 48 -3.58 -5.75 6.64
C VAL A 48 -4.73 -6.44 7.34
N GLU A 49 -5.97 -6.01 7.05
CA GLU A 49 -7.18 -6.60 7.64
C GLU A 49 -7.85 -7.64 6.72
N SER A 50 -7.53 -7.60 5.42
CA SER A 50 -8.11 -8.51 4.44
C SER A 50 -7.36 -9.85 4.37
N LYS A 51 -8.11 -10.92 4.07
CA LYS A 51 -7.59 -12.28 3.85
C LYS A 51 -7.64 -12.69 2.36
N ASP A 52 -7.77 -11.71 1.48
CA ASP A 52 -7.80 -11.87 0.03
C ASP A 52 -6.44 -11.48 -0.60
N GLU A 53 -6.42 -11.33 -1.92
CA GLU A 53 -5.25 -10.96 -2.71
C GLU A 53 -4.69 -9.58 -2.30
N PHE A 54 -5.54 -8.65 -1.84
CA PHE A 54 -5.09 -7.36 -1.33
C PHE A 54 -4.42 -7.50 0.05
N GLY A 55 -4.88 -8.46 0.85
CA GLY A 55 -4.22 -8.84 2.09
C GLY A 55 -2.79 -9.32 1.85
N GLU A 56 -2.63 -10.26 0.91
CA GLU A 56 -1.32 -10.81 0.53
C GLU A 56 -0.38 -9.73 -0.04
N LEU A 57 -0.91 -8.83 -0.88
CA LEU A 57 -0.14 -7.71 -1.43
C LEU A 57 0.33 -6.75 -0.33
N GLY A 58 -0.52 -6.44 0.65
CA GLY A 58 -0.17 -5.60 1.80
C GLY A 58 0.91 -6.22 2.67
N GLY A 59 0.83 -7.54 2.89
CA GLY A 59 1.88 -8.29 3.60
C GLY A 59 3.22 -8.25 2.86
N SER A 60 3.19 -8.48 1.55
CA SER A 60 4.39 -8.42 0.68
C SER A 60 5.02 -7.03 0.67
N PHE A 61 4.20 -5.97 0.61
CA PHE A 61 4.66 -4.59 0.73
C PHE A 61 5.37 -4.34 2.07
N ASN A 62 4.77 -4.75 3.19
CA ASN A 62 5.37 -4.58 4.51
C ASN A 62 6.73 -5.27 4.61
N GLN A 63 6.86 -6.48 4.07
CA GLN A 63 8.13 -7.22 4.04
C GLN A 63 9.19 -6.52 3.18
N PHE A 64 8.79 -5.93 2.05
CA PHE A 64 9.69 -5.14 1.22
C PHE A 64 10.23 -3.91 1.95
N VAL A 65 9.36 -3.15 2.63
CA VAL A 65 9.76 -1.96 3.41
C VAL A 65 10.69 -2.33 4.56
N GLU A 66 10.44 -3.45 5.25
CA GLU A 66 11.31 -3.97 6.32
C GLU A 66 12.74 -4.22 5.80
N ARG A 67 12.87 -4.83 4.62
CA ARG A 67 14.18 -5.10 4.01
C ARG A 67 14.91 -3.82 3.65
N ILE A 68 14.21 -2.81 3.12
CA ILE A 68 14.82 -1.50 2.83
C ILE A 68 15.35 -0.88 4.12
N HIS A 69 14.53 -0.87 5.18
CA HIS A 69 14.92 -0.32 6.47
C HIS A 69 16.18 -1.02 7.02
N ALA A 70 16.21 -2.35 7.01
CA ALA A 70 17.36 -3.13 7.45
C ALA A 70 18.63 -2.79 6.65
N SER A 71 18.55 -2.71 5.33
CA SER A 71 19.69 -2.34 4.48
C SER A 71 20.22 -0.94 4.78
N ILE A 72 19.34 0.04 5.04
CA ILE A 72 19.74 1.40 5.41
C ILE A 72 20.45 1.40 6.78
N CYS A 73 19.93 0.65 7.75
CA CYS A 73 20.56 0.51 9.06
C CYS A 73 21.96 -0.12 8.96
N GLU A 74 22.12 -1.15 8.12
CA GLU A 74 23.40 -1.82 7.89
C GLU A 74 24.45 -0.85 7.30
N VAL A 75 24.07 -0.10 6.26
CA VAL A 75 24.94 0.93 5.65
C VAL A 75 25.31 2.03 6.64
N SER A 76 24.37 2.48 7.47
CA SER A 76 24.62 3.47 8.52
C SER A 76 25.60 2.94 9.58
N SER A 77 25.44 1.68 10.00
CA SER A 77 26.33 1.03 10.95
C SER A 77 27.74 0.89 10.39
N ALA A 78 27.88 0.45 9.14
CA ALA A 78 29.17 0.32 8.47
C ALA A 78 29.89 1.67 8.37
N THR A 79 29.15 2.75 8.11
CA THR A 79 29.72 4.10 8.01
C THR A 79 30.25 4.61 9.36
N ARG A 80 29.56 4.31 10.48
CA ARG A 80 30.07 4.65 11.82
C ARG A 80 31.34 3.88 12.15
N GLN A 81 31.39 2.60 11.80
CA GLN A 81 32.56 1.76 12.05
C GLN A 81 33.80 2.18 11.26
N VAL A 82 33.64 2.86 10.12
CA VAL A 82 34.76 3.41 9.34
C VAL A 82 35.18 4.80 9.82
N HIS A 83 34.29 5.52 10.51
CA HIS A 83 34.56 6.86 11.04
C HIS A 83 35.25 6.85 12.42
N ASP A 84 35.10 5.76 13.18
CA ASP A 84 35.84 5.46 14.41
C ASP A 84 37.17 4.73 14.10
#